data_AF-A0A847VML8-F1
#
_entry.id   AF-A0A847VML8-F1
#
_cell.length_a   1.000
_cell.length_b   1.000
_cell.length_c   1.000
_cell.angle_alpha   90.00
_cell.angle_beta   90.00
_cell.angle_gamma   90.00
#
_symmetry.space_group_name_H-M   'P 1'
#
loop_
_entity.id
_entity.type
_entity.pdbx_description
1 polymer ?
#
loop_
_entity_poly.entity_id
_entity_poly.type
_entity_poly.pdbx_seq_one_letter_code
_entity_poly.pdbx_strand_id
1 'polypeptide(L)'
;FGEARLRSDIARTMPRRAASARGTPRVVLPDELAYAEVARLDPEGRGDACADLVTGRAVRLAASVLRVTAPNPGPMTGPGTNSYLVGDGRAWTAIDPGPASPEHVQALIAAAAPGRIERILVTHTHRDHSPGARLLAQATGAPVYGRRAAHPQWQDEDFQPERELAEGERIAAASGATLRVLHTPGHASNHLCYLLEEDRLLFTGDHVMQGSTVVINPPDGDMAAYLRALERLLELDLEWLAPGHGFLVARPHDVLRALIAHRLRREAKTAGALEHAGSATLDELLPRVYDDAPPALHGLARRSLHAHLIKLAGEGRVREEAGRWRWRG
;
A
#
# COMPACT_ATOMS: atom_id res chain seq x y z
N PHE A 1 -43.51 33.80 13.85
CA PHE A 1 -43.32 32.46 13.25
C PHE A 1 -42.47 32.54 11.98
N GLY A 2 -41.25 33.09 12.06
CA GLY A 2 -40.46 33.34 10.86
C GLY A 2 -38.98 33.32 11.16
N GLU A 3 -38.44 32.15 11.50
CA GLU A 3 -36.99 31.94 11.60
C GLU A 3 -36.60 30.44 11.63
N ALA A 4 -37.27 29.61 10.82
CA ALA A 4 -36.99 28.16 10.78
C ALA A 4 -36.79 27.59 9.36
N ARG A 5 -36.46 28.43 8.38
CA ARG A 5 -36.18 27.99 7.01
C ARG A 5 -34.98 28.75 6.49
N LEU A 6 -33.79 28.19 6.71
CA LEU A 6 -32.55 28.38 5.93
C LEU A 6 -31.41 27.61 6.63
N ARG A 7 -31.53 26.28 6.69
CA ARG A 7 -30.37 25.39 6.76
C ARG A 7 -30.40 24.54 5.50
N SER A 8 -29.90 25.11 4.41
CA SER A 8 -29.61 24.42 3.17
C SER A 8 -28.41 23.48 3.38
N ASP A 9 -28.59 22.23 2.97
CA ASP A 9 -27.62 21.13 2.96
C ASP A 9 -27.11 20.62 4.32
N ILE A 10 -28.00 19.91 5.04
CA ILE A 10 -27.54 18.83 5.91
C ILE A 10 -26.97 17.75 5.00
N ALA A 11 -25.64 17.55 5.04
CA ALA A 11 -24.99 16.44 4.34
C ALA A 11 -25.70 15.14 4.71
N ARG A 12 -26.33 14.48 3.74
CA ARG A 12 -27.01 13.21 3.96
C ARG A 12 -25.92 12.16 4.18
N THR A 13 -25.69 11.77 5.43
CA THR A 13 -24.94 10.55 5.73
C THR A 13 -25.70 9.40 5.09
N MET A 14 -25.03 8.64 4.23
CA MET A 14 -25.59 7.44 3.58
C MET A 14 -24.86 6.21 4.11
N PRO A 15 -25.20 5.71 5.32
CA PRO A 15 -24.61 4.49 5.85
C PRO A 15 -24.86 3.29 4.93
N ARG A 16 -23.95 2.33 4.95
CA ARG A 16 -24.08 1.07 4.21
C ARG A 16 -24.45 -0.06 5.16
N ARG A 17 -25.17 -1.06 4.66
CA ARG A 17 -25.39 -2.33 5.37
C ARG A 17 -24.33 -3.32 4.90
N ALA A 18 -23.79 -4.09 5.84
CA ALA A 18 -22.80 -5.12 5.59
C ALA A 18 -22.92 -6.21 6.66
N ALA A 19 -22.20 -7.32 6.48
CA ALA A 19 -22.01 -8.33 7.51
C ALA A 19 -20.70 -8.11 8.27
N SER A 20 -20.67 -8.42 9.58
CA SER A 20 -19.42 -8.56 10.33
C SER A 20 -18.66 -9.83 9.93
N ALA A 21 -17.44 -10.00 10.44
CA ALA A 21 -16.68 -11.25 10.34
C ALA A 21 -17.48 -12.48 10.83
N ARG A 22 -18.43 -12.29 11.74
CA ARG A 22 -19.30 -13.35 12.29
C ARG A 22 -20.61 -13.53 11.52
N GLY A 23 -20.80 -12.81 10.41
CA GLY A 23 -22.04 -12.85 9.62
C GLY A 23 -23.20 -12.06 10.22
N THR A 24 -22.97 -11.28 11.29
CA THR A 24 -24.03 -10.46 11.90
C THR A 24 -24.21 -9.15 11.11
N PRO A 25 -25.45 -8.69 10.86
CA PRO A 25 -25.67 -7.40 10.22
C PRO A 25 -25.00 -6.24 10.98
N ARG A 26 -24.39 -5.33 10.23
CA ARG A 26 -23.64 -4.16 10.70
C ARG A 26 -23.90 -2.97 9.79
N VAL A 27 -23.88 -1.78 10.38
CA VAL A 27 -23.87 -0.51 9.65
C VAL A 27 -22.41 -0.07 9.47
N VAL A 28 -22.08 0.43 8.28
CA VAL A 28 -20.78 1.01 7.94
C VAL A 28 -20.97 2.47 7.60
N LEU A 29 -20.28 3.34 8.33
CA LEU A 29 -20.34 4.79 8.17
C LEU A 29 -19.34 5.29 7.11
N PRO A 30 -19.57 6.45 6.46
CA PRO A 30 -18.71 6.98 5.40
C PRO A 30 -17.23 7.19 5.75
N ASP A 31 -16.91 7.36 7.03
CA ASP A 31 -15.56 7.55 7.56
C ASP A 31 -14.84 6.24 7.91
N GLU A 32 -15.56 5.11 7.90
CA GLU A 32 -14.97 3.80 8.12
C GLU A 32 -14.20 3.31 6.90
N LEU A 33 -13.07 2.65 7.15
CA LEU A 33 -12.18 2.11 6.11
C LEU A 33 -12.89 1.14 5.15
N ALA A 34 -13.84 0.34 5.63
CA ALA A 34 -14.57 -0.62 4.83
C ALA A 34 -15.59 0.02 3.86
N TYR A 35 -15.94 1.30 4.06
CA TYR A 35 -17.09 1.92 3.39
C TYR A 35 -17.02 1.86 1.87
N ALA A 36 -15.86 2.20 1.29
CA ALA A 36 -15.68 2.23 -0.15
C ALA A 36 -15.76 0.83 -0.79
N GLU A 37 -15.15 -0.17 -0.15
CA GLU A 37 -15.20 -1.55 -0.62
C GLU A 37 -16.62 -2.11 -0.50
N VAL A 38 -17.29 -1.94 0.65
CA VAL A 38 -18.69 -2.38 0.83
C VAL A 38 -19.60 -1.76 -0.24
N ALA A 39 -19.44 -0.47 -0.52
CA ALA A 39 -20.21 0.20 -1.56
C ALA A 39 -19.97 -0.38 -2.97
N ARG A 40 -18.76 -0.87 -3.25
CA ARG A 40 -18.40 -1.52 -4.52
C ARG A 40 -18.96 -2.94 -4.61
N LEU A 41 -18.84 -3.72 -3.54
CA LEU A 41 -19.20 -5.14 -3.54
C LEU A 41 -20.71 -5.38 -3.38
N ASP A 42 -21.40 -4.46 -2.72
CA ASP A 42 -22.84 -4.52 -2.49
C ASP A 42 -23.49 -3.15 -2.77
N PRO A 43 -23.59 -2.76 -4.05
CA PRO A 43 -24.12 -1.45 -4.43
C PRO A 43 -25.60 -1.28 -4.07
N GLU A 44 -26.34 -2.39 -4.00
CA GLU A 44 -27.77 -2.43 -3.68
C GLU A 44 -28.04 -2.45 -2.16
N GLY A 45 -27.02 -2.69 -1.32
CA GLY A 45 -27.11 -2.65 0.14
C GLY A 45 -27.86 -3.84 0.75
N ARG A 46 -27.72 -5.03 0.15
CA ARG A 46 -28.35 -6.28 0.61
C ARG A 46 -27.77 -6.79 1.93
N GLY A 47 -26.54 -6.38 2.27
CA GLY A 47 -25.75 -6.85 3.41
C GLY A 47 -24.79 -7.99 3.05
N ASP A 48 -24.52 -8.22 1.77
CA ASP A 48 -23.73 -9.36 1.28
C ASP A 48 -22.23 -9.13 1.41
N ALA A 49 -21.80 -7.86 1.40
CA ALA A 49 -20.41 -7.48 1.63
C ALA A 49 -20.03 -7.58 3.10
N CYS A 50 -18.78 -7.94 3.38
CA CYS A 50 -18.26 -7.98 4.74
C CYS A 50 -17.53 -6.67 5.08
N ALA A 51 -17.81 -6.12 6.25
CA ALA A 51 -17.17 -4.89 6.74
C ALA A 51 -15.87 -5.15 7.54
N ASP A 52 -15.44 -6.41 7.61
CA ASP A 52 -14.23 -6.85 8.29
C ASP A 52 -13.33 -7.63 7.32
N LEU A 53 -12.02 -7.41 7.42
CA LEU A 53 -11.04 -8.27 6.76
C LEU A 53 -10.96 -9.58 7.54
N VAL A 54 -11.37 -10.68 6.90
CA VAL A 54 -11.32 -12.02 7.47
C VAL A 54 -10.16 -12.76 6.84
N THR A 55 -9.18 -13.11 7.66
CA THR A 55 -7.94 -13.78 7.21
C THR A 55 -8.23 -15.15 6.63
N GLY A 56 -7.49 -15.56 5.60
CA GLY A 56 -7.64 -16.84 4.91
C GLY A 56 -8.91 -16.98 4.06
N ARG A 57 -9.85 -16.02 4.11
CA ARG A 57 -11.07 -16.03 3.31
C ARG A 57 -10.88 -15.27 2.00
N ALA A 58 -11.17 -15.93 0.89
CA ALA A 58 -11.22 -15.27 -0.42
C ALA A 58 -12.41 -14.30 -0.51
N VAL A 59 -12.15 -13.07 -0.94
CA VAL A 59 -13.15 -12.04 -1.21
C VAL A 59 -13.05 -11.65 -2.68
N ARG A 60 -14.17 -11.74 -3.42
CA ARG A 60 -14.22 -11.31 -4.82
C ARG A 60 -14.37 -9.80 -4.89
N LEU A 61 -13.34 -9.12 -5.40
CA LEU A 61 -13.26 -7.66 -5.47
C LEU A 61 -13.70 -7.09 -6.83
N ALA A 62 -13.57 -7.91 -7.86
CA ALA A 62 -14.03 -7.65 -9.23
C ALA A 62 -14.31 -9.00 -9.91
N ALA A 63 -14.78 -8.97 -11.16
CA ALA A 63 -14.99 -10.19 -11.94
C ALA A 63 -13.70 -11.03 -12.01
N SER A 64 -12.55 -10.37 -12.19
CA SER A 64 -11.24 -11.00 -12.37
C SER A 64 -10.32 -10.94 -11.15
N VAL A 65 -10.78 -10.44 -10.00
CA VAL A 65 -9.91 -10.18 -8.84
C VAL A 65 -10.46 -10.81 -7.57
N LEU A 66 -9.64 -11.65 -6.94
CA LEU A 66 -9.85 -12.13 -5.57
C LEU A 66 -8.79 -11.53 -4.64
N ARG A 67 -9.14 -11.33 -3.38
CA ARG A 67 -8.20 -11.04 -2.28
C ARG A 67 -8.27 -12.14 -1.23
N VAL A 68 -7.11 -12.57 -0.74
CA VAL A 68 -6.98 -13.39 0.46
C VAL A 68 -6.04 -12.65 1.42
N THR A 69 -6.50 -12.34 2.62
CA THR A 69 -5.69 -11.64 3.63
C THR A 69 -4.96 -12.66 4.53
N ALA A 70 -3.65 -12.52 4.69
CA ALA A 70 -2.83 -13.41 5.50
C ALA A 70 -3.11 -13.25 7.00
N PRO A 71 -2.97 -14.31 7.81
CA PRO A 71 -3.16 -14.26 9.27
C PRO A 71 -1.94 -13.70 10.00
N ASN A 72 -1.49 -12.51 9.62
CA ASN A 72 -0.31 -11.82 10.20
C ASN A 72 -0.65 -10.40 10.69
N PRO A 73 -1.65 -10.22 11.57
CA PRO A 73 -2.01 -8.90 12.05
C PRO A 73 -0.89 -8.27 12.88
N GLY A 74 -0.76 -6.94 12.80
CA GLY A 74 0.28 -6.24 13.53
C GLY A 74 0.27 -4.72 13.31
N PRO A 75 1.13 -3.98 14.03
CA PRO A 75 1.20 -2.52 13.91
C PRO A 75 1.50 -2.01 12.49
N MET A 76 2.25 -2.80 11.72
CA MET A 76 2.62 -2.46 10.34
C MET A 76 1.65 -3.04 9.31
N THR A 77 1.13 -4.24 9.56
CA THR A 77 0.31 -5.00 8.61
C THR A 77 -1.19 -4.84 8.83
N GLY A 78 -1.60 -4.10 9.86
CA GLY A 78 -3.00 -3.91 10.23
C GLY A 78 -3.68 -5.27 10.49
N PRO A 79 -4.82 -5.57 9.83
CA PRO A 79 -5.46 -6.89 9.92
C PRO A 79 -4.69 -8.03 9.25
N GLY A 80 -3.70 -7.73 8.40
CA GLY A 80 -2.88 -8.71 7.67
C GLY A 80 -2.48 -8.22 6.28
N THR A 81 -1.56 -8.95 5.64
CA THR A 81 -1.12 -8.66 4.26
C THR A 81 -2.13 -9.21 3.26
N ASN A 82 -2.50 -8.40 2.28
CA ASN A 82 -3.39 -8.77 1.20
C ASN A 82 -2.61 -9.39 0.05
N SER A 83 -2.95 -10.64 -0.24
CA SER A 83 -2.58 -11.30 -1.48
C SER A 83 -3.73 -11.21 -2.48
N TYR A 84 -3.42 -10.99 -3.75
CA TYR A 84 -4.41 -10.88 -4.81
C TYR A 84 -4.26 -12.01 -5.82
N LEU A 85 -5.38 -12.51 -6.34
CA LEU A 85 -5.42 -13.40 -7.50
C LEU A 85 -6.12 -12.66 -8.64
N VAL A 86 -5.43 -12.50 -9.76
CA VAL A 86 -5.94 -11.84 -10.98
C VAL A 86 -6.08 -12.87 -12.08
N GLY A 87 -7.30 -13.08 -12.58
CA GLY A 87 -7.59 -14.18 -13.49
C GLY A 87 -9.08 -14.42 -13.75
N ASP A 88 -9.40 -15.54 -14.36
CA ASP A 88 -10.74 -15.84 -14.88
C ASP A 88 -11.40 -17.10 -14.28
N GLY A 89 -10.84 -17.62 -13.18
CA GLY A 89 -11.28 -18.86 -12.57
C GLY A 89 -10.62 -20.13 -13.12
N ARG A 90 -9.94 -20.07 -14.27
CA ARG A 90 -9.16 -21.18 -14.82
C ARG A 90 -7.67 -20.98 -14.63
N ALA A 91 -7.21 -19.75 -14.81
CA ALA A 91 -5.82 -19.35 -14.63
C ALA A 91 -5.74 -18.07 -13.82
N TRP A 92 -4.76 -18.01 -12.91
CA TRP A 92 -4.57 -16.93 -11.96
C TRP A 92 -3.11 -16.46 -11.93
N THR A 93 -2.91 -15.15 -11.87
CA THR A 93 -1.65 -14.54 -11.43
C THR A 93 -1.80 -14.15 -9.97
N ALA A 94 -0.94 -14.66 -9.09
CA ALA A 94 -0.89 -14.26 -7.69
C ALA A 94 0.01 -13.02 -7.53
N ILE A 95 -0.42 -12.05 -6.72
CA ILE A 95 0.35 -10.86 -6.33
C ILE A 95 0.54 -10.89 -4.81
N ASP A 96 1.79 -10.78 -4.36
CA ASP A 96 2.25 -10.82 -2.96
C ASP A 96 1.69 -11.99 -2.17
N PRO A 97 2.28 -13.20 -2.28
CA PRO A 97 1.81 -14.38 -1.56
C PRO A 97 1.99 -14.32 -0.03
N GLY A 98 2.44 -13.19 0.51
CA GLY A 98 2.41 -12.91 1.93
C GLY A 98 3.68 -13.36 2.68
N PRO A 99 3.61 -13.45 4.03
CA PRO A 99 4.68 -14.03 4.82
C PRO A 99 4.85 -15.53 4.51
N ALA A 100 5.92 -16.13 5.03
CA ALA A 100 6.15 -17.58 4.92
C ALA A 100 5.15 -18.36 5.80
N SER A 101 3.89 -18.44 5.36
CA SER A 101 2.79 -19.13 6.05
C SER A 101 2.22 -20.23 5.15
N PRO A 102 2.44 -21.52 5.50
CA PRO A 102 1.84 -22.64 4.78
C PRO A 102 0.30 -22.59 4.75
N GLU A 103 -0.32 -22.13 5.83
CA GLU A 103 -1.78 -21.95 5.92
C GLU A 103 -2.28 -20.96 4.87
N HIS A 104 -1.61 -19.81 4.75
CA HIS A 104 -1.99 -18.78 3.78
C HIS A 104 -1.74 -19.23 2.33
N VAL A 105 -0.65 -19.95 2.08
CA VAL A 105 -0.38 -20.56 0.77
C VAL A 105 -1.49 -21.54 0.37
N GLN A 106 -1.95 -22.36 1.31
CA GLN A 106 -3.09 -23.25 1.05
C GLN A 106 -4.40 -22.48 0.81
N ALA A 107 -4.63 -21.38 1.53
CA ALA A 107 -5.78 -20.52 1.29
C ALA A 107 -5.75 -19.91 -0.13
N LEU A 108 -4.57 -19.52 -0.64
CA LEU A 108 -4.41 -19.03 -2.01
C LEU A 108 -4.69 -20.12 -3.05
N ILE A 109 -4.17 -21.33 -2.84
CA ILE A 109 -4.42 -22.48 -3.73
C ILE A 109 -5.91 -22.83 -3.74
N ALA A 110 -6.55 -22.87 -2.57
CA ALA A 110 -7.98 -23.14 -2.43
C ALA A 110 -8.83 -22.05 -3.10
N ALA A 111 -8.44 -20.77 -2.97
CA ALA A 111 -9.11 -19.65 -3.62
C ALA A 111 -8.98 -19.67 -5.16
N ALA A 112 -7.86 -20.20 -5.67
CA ALA A 112 -7.62 -20.36 -7.10
C ALA A 112 -8.37 -21.54 -7.72
N ALA A 113 -8.76 -22.55 -6.93
CA ALA A 113 -9.42 -23.75 -7.39
C ALA A 113 -10.81 -23.47 -7.99
N PRO A 114 -11.24 -24.22 -9.03
CA PRO A 114 -10.56 -25.35 -9.67
C PRO A 114 -9.48 -24.94 -10.70
N GLY A 115 -9.21 -23.64 -10.85
CA GLY A 115 -8.13 -23.14 -11.70
C GLY A 115 -6.73 -23.38 -11.12
N ARG A 116 -5.72 -22.83 -11.80
CA ARG A 116 -4.31 -22.90 -11.40
C ARG A 116 -3.69 -21.52 -11.25
N ILE A 117 -2.70 -21.40 -10.38
CA ILE A 117 -1.83 -20.23 -10.33
C ILE A 117 -0.73 -20.45 -11.35
N GLU A 118 -0.64 -19.58 -12.35
CA GLU A 118 0.31 -19.69 -13.46
C GLU A 118 1.55 -18.82 -13.28
N ARG A 119 1.49 -17.87 -12.35
CA ARG A 119 2.54 -16.90 -12.10
C ARG A 119 2.37 -16.26 -10.74
N ILE A 120 3.49 -15.90 -10.15
CA ILE A 120 3.58 -15.18 -8.90
C ILE A 120 4.33 -13.88 -9.15
N LEU A 121 3.73 -12.76 -8.75
CA LEU A 121 4.31 -11.44 -8.78
C LEU A 121 4.53 -10.96 -7.35
N VAL A 122 5.66 -10.31 -7.10
CA VAL A 122 5.98 -9.71 -5.81
C VAL A 122 6.17 -8.21 -6.01
N THR A 123 5.53 -7.40 -5.18
CA THR A 123 5.64 -5.93 -5.20
C THR A 123 7.00 -5.50 -4.68
N HIS A 124 7.41 -6.03 -3.52
CA HIS A 124 8.70 -5.76 -2.90
C HIS A 124 9.06 -6.85 -1.89
N THR A 125 10.27 -6.78 -1.34
CA THR A 125 10.85 -7.87 -0.55
C THR A 125 10.74 -7.67 0.97
N HIS A 126 9.79 -6.88 1.47
CA HIS A 126 9.51 -6.94 2.91
C HIS A 126 8.90 -8.29 3.28
N ARG A 127 9.17 -8.71 4.53
CA ARG A 127 8.99 -10.09 5.01
C ARG A 127 7.55 -10.55 5.08
N ASP A 128 6.62 -9.63 4.99
CA ASP A 128 5.20 -9.91 4.96
C ASP A 128 4.64 -9.99 3.55
N HIS A 129 5.42 -9.70 2.49
CA HIS A 129 5.00 -9.78 1.08
C HIS A 129 5.62 -10.94 0.30
N SER A 130 6.96 -11.09 0.35
CA SER A 130 7.70 -11.97 -0.56
C SER A 130 7.97 -13.41 -0.08
N PRO A 131 8.16 -13.72 1.22
CA PRO A 131 8.62 -15.05 1.61
C PRO A 131 7.64 -16.19 1.24
N GLY A 132 6.34 -15.89 1.18
CA GLY A 132 5.32 -16.84 0.71
C GLY A 132 5.48 -17.25 -0.75
N ALA A 133 6.16 -16.45 -1.59
CA ALA A 133 6.34 -16.72 -3.01
C ALA A 133 7.09 -18.02 -3.26
N ARG A 134 8.14 -18.30 -2.47
CA ARG A 134 8.89 -19.56 -2.57
C ARG A 134 8.00 -20.77 -2.25
N LEU A 135 7.19 -20.68 -1.21
CA LEU A 135 6.28 -21.77 -0.80
C LEU A 135 5.19 -22.01 -1.85
N LEU A 136 4.61 -20.93 -2.38
CA LEU A 136 3.58 -21.02 -3.40
C LEU A 136 4.13 -21.56 -4.72
N ALA A 137 5.34 -21.14 -5.13
CA ALA A 137 6.03 -21.66 -6.31
C ALA A 137 6.31 -23.17 -6.17
N GLN A 138 6.80 -23.60 -5.01
CA GLN A 138 7.04 -25.02 -4.72
C GLN A 138 5.75 -25.86 -4.81
N ALA A 139 4.61 -25.31 -4.36
CA ALA A 139 3.33 -26.02 -4.36
C ALA A 139 2.65 -26.06 -5.74
N THR A 140 2.90 -25.07 -6.60
CA THR A 140 2.15 -24.87 -7.86
C THR A 140 2.99 -25.05 -9.12
N GLY A 141 4.32 -24.98 -9.01
CA GLY A 141 5.23 -24.89 -10.16
C GLY A 141 5.20 -23.53 -10.85
N ALA A 142 4.52 -22.53 -10.29
CA ALA A 142 4.38 -21.21 -10.90
C ALA A 142 5.68 -20.40 -10.81
N PRO A 143 6.10 -19.75 -11.91
CA PRO A 143 7.27 -18.86 -11.92
C PRO A 143 7.07 -17.62 -11.05
N VAL A 144 8.14 -17.20 -10.36
CA VAL A 144 8.15 -16.00 -9.49
C VAL A 144 8.85 -14.83 -10.17
N TYR A 145 8.15 -13.69 -10.31
CA TYR A 145 8.69 -12.44 -10.84
C TYR A 145 8.62 -11.32 -9.79
N GLY A 146 9.53 -10.37 -9.88
CA GLY A 146 9.61 -9.22 -8.97
C GLY A 146 10.85 -8.40 -9.26
N ARG A 147 11.47 -7.80 -8.24
CA ARG A 147 12.80 -7.17 -8.35
C ARG A 147 13.58 -7.43 -7.08
N ARG A 148 14.90 -7.61 -7.17
CA ARG A 148 15.75 -7.72 -5.98
C ARG A 148 15.99 -6.34 -5.36
N ALA A 149 16.07 -6.29 -4.04
CA ALA A 149 16.43 -5.08 -3.31
C ALA A 149 17.88 -4.67 -3.57
N ALA A 150 18.12 -3.37 -3.74
CA ALA A 150 19.48 -2.83 -3.78
C ALA A 150 20.15 -2.90 -2.39
N HIS A 151 19.34 -2.77 -1.33
CA HIS A 151 19.77 -2.85 0.06
C HIS A 151 18.96 -3.94 0.78
N PRO A 152 19.48 -5.19 0.85
CA PRO A 152 18.72 -6.34 1.32
C PRO A 152 18.50 -6.34 2.84
N GLN A 153 19.13 -5.43 3.59
CA GLN A 153 18.96 -5.34 5.04
C GLN A 153 17.48 -5.09 5.37
N TRP A 154 16.95 -5.89 6.32
CA TRP A 154 15.55 -5.85 6.76
C TRP A 154 14.53 -6.37 5.74
N GLN A 155 14.99 -6.92 4.62
CA GLN A 155 14.16 -7.51 3.58
C GLN A 155 14.27 -9.05 3.64
N ASP A 156 13.61 -9.71 2.69
CA ASP A 156 13.74 -11.12 2.37
C ASP A 156 14.98 -11.33 1.50
N GLU A 157 16.07 -11.73 2.14
CA GLU A 157 17.37 -11.95 1.48
C GLU A 157 17.37 -13.21 0.60
N ASP A 158 16.41 -14.11 0.82
CA ASP A 158 16.24 -15.35 0.07
C ASP A 158 15.39 -15.15 -1.20
N PHE A 159 14.86 -13.95 -1.44
CA PHE A 159 14.04 -13.67 -2.61
C PHE A 159 14.87 -13.75 -3.91
N GLN A 160 14.64 -14.81 -4.67
CA GLN A 160 15.28 -15.05 -5.97
C GLN A 160 14.19 -15.15 -7.05
N PRO A 161 13.82 -14.02 -7.69
CA PRO A 161 12.87 -14.08 -8.80
C PRO A 161 13.54 -14.77 -9.98
N GLU A 162 12.75 -15.55 -10.73
CA GLU A 162 13.18 -16.13 -12.01
C GLU A 162 13.37 -15.06 -13.07
N ARG A 163 12.63 -13.96 -12.95
CA ARG A 163 12.73 -12.80 -13.83
C ARG A 163 12.52 -11.51 -13.06
N GLU A 164 13.42 -10.56 -13.25
CA GLU A 164 13.18 -9.19 -12.81
C GLU A 164 12.28 -8.45 -13.78
N LEU A 165 11.32 -7.69 -13.26
CA LEU A 165 10.39 -6.90 -14.07
C LEU A 165 10.86 -5.44 -14.17
N ALA A 166 10.72 -4.88 -15.36
CA ALA A 166 11.01 -3.49 -15.66
C ALA A 166 9.75 -2.62 -15.72
N GLU A 167 9.96 -1.32 -15.58
CA GLU A 167 8.93 -0.29 -15.77
C GLU A 167 8.24 -0.46 -17.14
N GLY A 168 6.90 -0.40 -17.13
CA GLY A 168 6.07 -0.38 -18.33
C GLY A 168 5.86 -1.74 -18.99
N GLU A 169 6.49 -2.82 -18.51
CA GLU A 169 6.19 -4.18 -18.98
C GLU A 169 4.70 -4.49 -18.83
N ARG A 170 4.13 -5.16 -19.84
CA ARG A 170 2.76 -5.64 -19.81
C ARG A 170 2.74 -7.15 -19.70
N ILE A 171 2.13 -7.65 -18.64
CA ILE A 171 1.98 -9.07 -18.37
C ILE A 171 0.54 -9.45 -18.68
N ALA A 172 0.36 -10.28 -19.71
CA ALA A 172 -0.94 -10.86 -20.00
C ALA A 172 -1.39 -11.78 -18.86
N ALA A 173 -2.61 -11.55 -18.39
CA ALA A 173 -3.37 -12.42 -17.52
C ALA A 173 -4.52 -13.07 -18.31
N ALA A 174 -5.24 -13.99 -17.67
CA ALA A 174 -6.28 -14.76 -18.33
C ALA A 174 -7.45 -13.87 -18.82
N SER A 175 -8.16 -14.33 -19.86
CA SER A 175 -9.32 -13.64 -20.45
C SER A 175 -9.09 -12.19 -20.90
N GLY A 176 -7.87 -11.87 -21.35
CA GLY A 176 -7.55 -10.55 -21.92
C GLY A 176 -7.19 -9.47 -20.90
N ALA A 177 -7.13 -9.81 -19.61
CA ALA A 177 -6.65 -8.91 -18.57
C ALA A 177 -5.15 -8.59 -18.74
N THR A 178 -4.75 -7.36 -18.46
CA THR A 178 -3.37 -6.89 -18.61
C THR A 178 -2.87 -6.25 -17.33
N LEU A 179 -1.79 -6.81 -16.76
CA LEU A 179 -1.07 -6.20 -15.65
C LEU A 179 0.12 -5.41 -16.18
N ARG A 180 0.03 -4.08 -16.15
CA ARG A 180 1.15 -3.18 -16.44
C ARG A 180 2.00 -3.00 -15.18
N VAL A 181 3.30 -3.26 -15.31
CA VAL A 181 4.29 -3.09 -14.24
C VAL A 181 4.66 -1.61 -14.13
N LEU A 182 4.65 -1.09 -12.90
CA LEU A 182 5.09 0.27 -12.59
C LEU A 182 6.16 0.19 -11.50
N HIS A 183 7.39 0.59 -11.82
CA HIS A 183 8.45 0.72 -10.82
C HIS A 183 8.21 1.99 -10.01
N THR A 184 7.91 1.81 -8.73
CA THR A 184 7.52 2.85 -7.79
C THR A 184 8.44 2.83 -6.55
N PRO A 185 9.75 3.09 -6.74
CA PRO A 185 10.70 3.08 -5.64
C PRO A 185 10.37 4.15 -4.61
N GLY A 186 10.86 3.95 -3.39
CA GLY A 186 10.81 4.98 -2.35
C GLY A 186 10.48 4.41 -0.98
N HIS A 187 9.44 3.57 -0.88
CA HIS A 187 9.25 2.75 0.33
C HIS A 187 10.34 1.68 0.43
N ALA A 188 10.51 0.94 -0.67
CA ALA A 188 11.63 0.05 -0.93
C ALA A 188 12.20 0.36 -2.33
N SER A 189 13.49 0.13 -2.55
CA SER A 189 14.17 0.45 -3.81
C SER A 189 13.64 -0.39 -4.98
N ASN A 190 13.18 -1.60 -4.69
CA ASN A 190 12.68 -2.58 -5.64
C ASN A 190 11.15 -2.58 -5.80
N HIS A 191 10.44 -1.64 -5.16
CA HIS A 191 8.98 -1.67 -5.10
C HIS A 191 8.31 -1.50 -6.48
N LEU A 192 7.38 -2.39 -6.78
CA LEU A 192 6.53 -2.41 -7.95
C LEU A 192 5.06 -2.21 -7.56
N CYS A 193 4.34 -1.39 -8.32
CA CYS A 193 2.88 -1.48 -8.39
C CYS A 193 2.48 -2.22 -9.67
N TYR A 194 1.29 -2.82 -9.67
CA TYR A 194 0.73 -3.49 -10.85
C TYR A 194 -0.62 -2.87 -11.19
N LEU A 195 -0.75 -2.30 -12.39
CA LEU A 195 -2.02 -1.75 -12.88
C LEU A 195 -2.75 -2.80 -13.69
N LEU A 196 -3.93 -3.21 -13.24
CA LEU A 196 -4.89 -3.93 -14.07
C LEU A 196 -5.59 -2.91 -14.97
N GLU A 197 -5.19 -2.86 -16.24
CA GLU A 197 -5.56 -1.78 -17.17
C GLU A 197 -7.09 -1.74 -17.40
N GLU A 198 -7.74 -2.91 -17.52
CA GLU A 198 -9.16 -3.03 -17.83
C GLU A 198 -10.07 -2.56 -16.68
N ASP A 199 -9.63 -2.76 -15.44
CA ASP A 199 -10.39 -2.37 -14.24
C ASP A 199 -9.96 -1.00 -13.69
N ARG A 200 -8.92 -0.39 -14.27
CA ARG A 200 -8.26 0.82 -13.73
C ARG A 200 -7.93 0.68 -12.24
N LEU A 201 -7.51 -0.54 -11.87
CA LEU A 201 -7.24 -0.97 -10.50
C LEU A 201 -5.74 -1.11 -10.30
N LEU A 202 -5.17 -0.33 -9.38
CA LEU A 202 -3.76 -0.38 -9.06
C LEU A 202 -3.50 -1.20 -7.80
N PHE A 203 -2.79 -2.32 -7.92
CA PHE A 203 -2.23 -3.04 -6.80
C PHE A 203 -1.01 -2.27 -6.29
N THR A 204 -1.14 -1.60 -5.14
CA THR A 204 -0.17 -0.61 -4.67
C THR A 204 0.89 -1.16 -3.73
N GLY A 205 0.78 -2.42 -3.30
CA GLY A 205 1.63 -2.96 -2.23
C GLY A 205 1.69 -1.98 -1.06
N ASP A 206 2.90 -1.66 -0.63
CA ASP A 206 3.19 -0.67 0.41
C ASP A 206 3.68 0.67 -0.17
N HIS A 207 3.34 0.97 -1.41
CA HIS A 207 3.52 2.32 -1.95
C HIS A 207 2.40 3.26 -1.49
N VAL A 208 1.16 2.75 -1.44
CA VAL A 208 -0.01 3.46 -0.91
C VAL A 208 -0.84 2.47 -0.10
N MET A 209 -1.04 2.78 1.17
CA MET A 209 -1.83 1.98 2.11
C MET A 209 -3.09 2.72 2.55
N GLN A 210 -4.10 1.97 2.99
CA GLN A 210 -5.32 2.57 3.52
C GLN A 210 -5.11 3.08 4.96
N GLY A 211 -5.47 4.33 5.23
CA GLY A 211 -5.54 4.89 6.59
C GLY A 211 -4.20 5.25 7.25
N SER A 212 -3.06 5.07 6.57
CA SER A 212 -1.74 5.41 7.11
C SER A 212 -0.76 5.82 6.01
N THR A 213 0.35 6.43 6.42
CA THR A 213 1.50 6.68 5.55
C THR A 213 2.56 5.62 5.75
N VAL A 214 3.24 5.22 4.67
CA VAL A 214 4.32 4.23 4.73
C VAL A 214 5.57 4.79 5.40
N VAL A 215 6.44 3.92 5.91
CA VAL A 215 7.76 4.35 6.42
C VAL A 215 8.72 4.43 5.23
N ILE A 216 9.48 5.53 5.15
CA ILE A 216 10.58 5.64 4.18
C ILE A 216 11.88 5.45 4.97
N ASN A 217 12.58 4.34 4.73
CA ASN A 217 13.74 3.92 5.53
C ASN A 217 15.04 3.86 4.70
N PRO A 218 15.86 4.92 4.71
CA PRO A 218 17.16 4.92 4.04
C PRO A 218 18.13 3.84 4.56
N PRO A 219 19.07 3.34 3.74
CA PRO A 219 19.32 3.76 2.35
C PRO A 219 18.39 3.13 1.31
N ASP A 220 17.63 2.09 1.65
CA ASP A 220 16.73 1.44 0.68
C ASP A 220 15.54 2.32 0.30
N GLY A 221 14.94 2.95 1.31
CA GLY A 221 13.88 3.91 1.13
C GLY A 221 14.41 5.31 0.80
N ASP A 222 13.75 5.97 -0.15
CA ASP A 222 14.13 7.29 -0.68
C ASP A 222 12.88 8.17 -0.81
N MET A 223 12.87 9.31 -0.11
CA MET A 223 11.73 10.25 -0.10
C MET A 223 11.54 10.96 -1.44
N ALA A 224 12.63 11.28 -2.14
CA ALA A 224 12.56 11.92 -3.44
C ALA A 224 12.04 10.95 -4.50
N ALA A 225 12.49 9.69 -4.47
CA ALA A 225 11.97 8.62 -5.31
C ALA A 225 10.48 8.36 -5.04
N TYR A 226 10.10 8.30 -3.76
CA TYR A 226 8.71 8.12 -3.34
C TYR A 226 7.78 9.22 -3.89
N LEU A 227 8.16 10.48 -3.73
CA LEU A 227 7.36 11.62 -4.23
C LEU A 227 7.24 11.62 -5.76
N ARG A 228 8.35 11.39 -6.48
CA ARG A 228 8.33 11.27 -7.96
C ARG A 228 7.44 10.11 -8.43
N ALA A 229 7.44 8.99 -7.70
CA ALA A 229 6.58 7.86 -8.02
C ALA A 229 5.10 8.21 -7.80
N LEU A 230 4.74 8.86 -6.69
CA LEU A 230 3.37 9.34 -6.46
C LEU A 230 2.89 10.33 -7.52
N GLU A 231 3.77 11.24 -7.97
CA GLU A 231 3.47 12.19 -9.05
C GLU A 231 3.20 11.47 -10.37
N ARG A 232 4.01 10.48 -10.75
CA ARG A 232 3.76 9.65 -11.93
C ARG A 232 2.45 8.86 -11.83
N LEU A 233 2.10 8.37 -10.64
CA LEU A 233 0.82 7.66 -10.44
C LEU A 233 -0.40 8.59 -10.61
N LEU A 234 -0.27 9.90 -10.38
CA LEU A 234 -1.34 10.87 -10.63
C LEU A 234 -1.64 11.10 -12.11
N GLU A 235 -0.75 10.68 -13.00
CA GLU A 235 -0.92 10.81 -14.46
C GLU A 235 -1.76 9.66 -15.05
N LEU A 236 -2.04 8.62 -14.25
CA LEU A 236 -2.77 7.43 -14.67
C LEU A 236 -4.28 7.59 -14.45
N ASP A 237 -5.10 7.11 -15.39
CA ASP A 237 -6.55 7.01 -15.18
C ASP A 237 -6.86 5.83 -14.23
N LEU A 238 -6.82 6.12 -12.93
CA LEU A 238 -7.10 5.16 -11.85
C LEU A 238 -8.52 5.36 -11.30
N GLU A 239 -9.21 4.24 -11.07
CA GLU A 239 -10.50 4.23 -10.39
C GLU A 239 -10.40 3.70 -8.95
N TRP A 240 -9.52 2.72 -8.72
CA TRP A 240 -9.38 2.04 -7.42
C TRP A 240 -7.91 1.72 -7.10
N LEU A 241 -7.59 1.68 -5.80
CA LEU A 241 -6.33 1.10 -5.30
C LEU A 241 -6.63 -0.16 -4.49
N ALA A 242 -5.80 -1.19 -4.69
CA ALA A 242 -5.76 -2.44 -3.94
C ALA A 242 -4.45 -2.50 -3.13
N PRO A 243 -4.45 -2.05 -1.86
CA PRO A 243 -3.25 -1.92 -1.06
C PRO A 243 -2.72 -3.25 -0.52
N GLY A 244 -1.45 -3.29 -0.15
CA GLY A 244 -0.84 -4.39 0.61
C GLY A 244 -1.57 -4.64 1.94
N HIS A 245 -2.17 -3.61 2.53
CA HIS A 245 -2.94 -3.70 3.77
C HIS A 245 -4.20 -2.83 3.74
N GLY A 246 -5.29 -3.38 4.29
CA GLY A 246 -6.59 -2.70 4.37
C GLY A 246 -7.56 -3.09 3.25
N PHE A 247 -8.63 -2.31 3.12
CA PHE A 247 -9.66 -2.49 2.11
C PHE A 247 -9.28 -1.81 0.79
N LEU A 248 -10.06 -2.06 -0.27
CA LEU A 248 -10.02 -1.25 -1.48
C LEU A 248 -10.21 0.23 -1.17
N VAL A 249 -9.45 1.06 -1.88
CA VAL A 249 -9.46 2.52 -1.70
C VAL A 249 -10.06 3.16 -2.95
N ALA A 250 -11.13 3.94 -2.76
CA ALA A 250 -11.75 4.76 -3.80
C ALA A 250 -11.06 6.13 -3.91
N ARG A 251 -11.33 6.85 -5.01
CA ARG A 251 -10.80 8.19 -5.29
C ARG A 251 -9.27 8.24 -5.21
N PRO A 252 -8.57 7.39 -6.00
CA PRO A 252 -7.10 7.26 -5.95
C PRO A 252 -6.38 8.60 -6.05
N HIS A 253 -6.81 9.48 -6.95
CA HIS A 253 -6.21 10.80 -7.14
C HIS A 253 -6.29 11.69 -5.89
N ASP A 254 -7.38 11.65 -5.13
CA ASP A 254 -7.51 12.41 -3.89
C ASP A 254 -6.53 11.88 -2.84
N VAL A 255 -6.40 10.55 -2.73
CA VAL A 255 -5.49 9.87 -1.81
C VAL A 255 -4.03 10.19 -2.15
N LEU A 256 -3.65 10.08 -3.43
CA LEU A 256 -2.30 10.40 -3.90
C LEU A 256 -1.94 11.87 -3.63
N ARG A 257 -2.84 12.83 -3.96
CA ARG A 257 -2.63 14.26 -3.65
C ARG A 257 -2.50 14.50 -2.15
N ALA A 258 -3.34 13.87 -1.34
CA ALA A 258 -3.29 14.01 0.11
C ALA A 258 -1.97 13.47 0.69
N LEU A 259 -1.46 12.35 0.18
CA LEU A 259 -0.17 11.79 0.56
C LEU A 259 1.00 12.71 0.18
N ILE A 260 1.03 13.20 -1.07
CA ILE A 260 2.05 14.18 -1.51
C ILE A 260 2.01 15.41 -0.60
N ALA A 261 0.84 16.00 -0.40
CA ALA A 261 0.68 17.17 0.45
C ALA A 261 1.11 16.91 1.90
N HIS A 262 0.82 15.71 2.45
CA HIS A 262 1.28 15.33 3.77
C HIS A 262 2.81 15.30 3.87
N ARG A 263 3.49 14.68 2.89
CA ARG A 263 4.96 14.61 2.86
C ARG A 263 5.59 15.98 2.68
N LEU A 264 5.06 16.82 1.80
CA LEU A 264 5.58 18.17 1.58
C LEU A 264 5.36 19.08 2.80
N ARG A 265 4.24 18.94 3.53
CA ARG A 265 4.06 19.63 4.81
C ARG A 265 5.09 19.19 5.85
N ARG A 266 5.36 17.88 5.94
CA ARG A 266 6.39 17.36 6.85
C ARG A 266 7.78 17.88 6.48
N GLU A 267 8.11 17.89 5.20
CA GLU A 267 9.36 18.46 4.68
C GLU A 267 9.51 19.94 5.01
N ALA A 268 8.46 20.75 4.78
CA ALA A 268 8.47 22.17 5.11
C ALA A 268 8.70 22.39 6.61
N LYS A 269 8.10 21.54 7.46
CA LYS A 269 8.32 21.56 8.90
C LYS A 269 9.75 21.16 9.28
N THR A 270 10.32 20.15 8.63
CA THR A 270 11.73 19.77 8.79
C THR A 270 12.68 20.92 8.41
N ALA A 271 12.44 21.54 7.25
CA ALA A 271 13.23 22.67 6.76
C ALA A 271 13.16 23.85 7.74
N GLY A 272 11.96 24.28 8.13
CA GLY A 272 11.78 25.40 9.07
C GLY A 272 12.37 25.13 10.47
N ALA A 273 12.24 23.90 10.98
CA ALA A 273 12.84 23.52 12.26
C ALA A 273 14.38 23.57 12.22
N LEU A 274 14.98 23.17 11.09
CA LEU A 274 16.43 23.20 10.91
C LEU A 274 16.95 24.61 10.62
N GLU A 275 16.26 25.38 9.80
CA GLU A 275 16.56 26.80 9.52
C GLU A 275 16.59 27.60 10.82
N HIS A 276 15.57 27.45 11.67
CA HIS A 276 15.51 28.12 12.98
C HIS A 276 16.64 27.68 13.93
N ALA A 277 17.03 26.40 13.90
CA ALA A 277 18.13 25.89 14.73
C ALA A 277 19.52 26.25 14.17
N GLY A 278 19.64 26.53 12.87
CA GLY A 278 20.88 26.65 12.11
C GLY A 278 21.61 25.32 11.90
N SER A 279 21.76 24.53 12.97
CA SER A 279 22.37 23.20 12.97
C SER A 279 21.69 22.30 14.01
N ALA A 280 21.35 21.06 13.64
CA ALA A 280 20.71 20.12 14.57
C ALA A 280 21.01 18.65 14.23
N THR A 281 20.95 17.76 15.22
CA THR A 281 20.92 16.30 15.02
C THR A 281 19.51 15.83 14.66
N LEU A 282 19.39 14.59 14.19
CA LEU A 282 18.08 13.95 13.99
C LEU A 282 17.25 13.95 15.27
N ASP A 283 17.86 13.65 16.41
CA ASP A 283 17.18 13.51 17.69
C ASP A 283 16.72 14.86 18.25
N GLU A 284 17.46 15.94 17.96
CA GLU A 284 17.06 17.32 18.27
C GLU A 284 15.87 17.80 17.41
N LEU A 285 15.80 17.37 16.15
CA LEU A 285 14.73 17.75 15.22
C LEU A 285 13.45 16.92 15.41
N LEU A 286 13.57 15.64 15.76
CA LEU A 286 12.47 14.68 15.83
C LEU A 286 11.26 15.18 16.64
N PRO A 287 11.39 15.63 17.91
CA PRO A 287 10.25 16.06 18.69
C PRO A 287 9.61 17.35 18.16
N ARG A 288 10.35 18.18 17.42
CA ARG A 288 9.82 19.40 16.79
C ARG A 288 9.04 19.08 15.53
N VAL A 289 9.59 18.19 14.70
CA VAL A 289 8.98 17.83 13.41
C VAL A 289 7.78 16.92 13.62
N TYR A 290 7.82 16.01 14.59
CA TYR A 290 6.78 15.00 14.86
C TYR A 290 6.06 15.20 16.20
N ASP A 291 5.80 16.46 16.58
CA ASP A 291 4.99 16.82 17.76
C ASP A 291 3.55 16.29 17.75
N ASP A 292 3.05 15.92 16.57
CA ASP A 292 1.74 15.34 16.30
C ASP A 292 1.74 13.81 16.28
N ALA A 293 2.91 13.18 16.42
CA ALA A 293 3.04 11.72 16.45
C ALA A 293 3.21 11.21 17.90
N PRO A 294 2.50 10.14 18.29
CA PRO A 294 2.71 9.48 19.57
C PRO A 294 4.17 9.06 19.78
N PRO A 295 4.73 9.19 21.00
CA PRO A 295 6.12 8.82 21.29
C PRO A 295 6.50 7.38 20.88
N ALA A 296 5.54 6.44 20.98
CA ALA A 296 5.75 5.05 20.56
C ALA A 296 6.10 4.90 19.06
N LEU A 297 5.73 5.88 18.21
CA LEU A 297 6.02 5.88 16.77
C LEU A 297 7.29 6.67 16.42
N HIS A 298 7.95 7.31 17.38
CA HIS A 298 9.11 8.17 17.12
C HIS A 298 10.28 7.41 16.48
N GLY A 299 10.48 6.13 16.82
CA GLY A 299 11.50 5.30 16.17
C GLY A 299 11.28 5.14 14.65
N LEU A 300 10.03 4.99 14.21
CA LEU A 300 9.67 4.91 12.79
C LEU A 300 9.69 6.30 12.14
N ALA A 301 9.18 7.31 12.83
CA ALA A 301 9.20 8.70 12.38
C ALA A 301 10.63 9.21 12.12
N ARG A 302 11.59 8.81 12.96
CA ARG A 302 13.02 9.14 12.80
C ARG A 302 13.59 8.68 11.45
N ARG A 303 13.14 7.53 10.94
CA ARG A 303 13.56 7.02 9.62
C ARG A 303 13.05 7.91 8.50
N SER A 304 11.78 8.29 8.55
CA SER A 304 11.18 9.21 7.58
C SER A 304 11.75 10.64 7.68
N LEU A 305 12.08 11.11 8.89
CA LEU A 305 12.80 12.38 9.10
C LEU A 305 14.14 12.37 8.38
N HIS A 306 14.91 11.29 8.56
CA HIS A 306 16.20 11.13 7.90
C HIS A 306 16.06 11.13 6.37
N ALA A 307 15.04 10.46 5.83
CA ALA A 307 14.76 10.47 4.40
C ALA A 307 14.44 11.88 3.85
N HIS A 308 13.70 12.69 4.59
CA HIS A 308 13.47 14.10 4.21
C HIS A 308 14.76 14.92 4.18
N LEU A 309 15.63 14.75 5.18
CA LEU A 309 16.91 15.47 5.23
C LEU A 309 17.85 15.05 4.08
N ILE A 310 17.89 13.77 3.73
CA ILE A 310 18.61 13.27 2.55
C ILE A 310 18.07 13.91 1.27
N LYS A 311 16.74 13.97 1.09
CA LYS A 311 16.14 14.65 -0.07
C LYS A 311 16.54 16.13 -0.12
N LEU A 312 16.40 16.86 1.00
CA LEU A 312 16.79 18.27 1.10
C LEU A 312 18.28 18.49 0.82
N ALA A 313 19.15 17.55 1.18
CA ALA A 313 20.57 17.61 0.85
C ALA A 313 20.83 17.36 -0.64
N GLY A 314 20.10 16.42 -1.25
CA GLY A 314 20.12 16.24 -2.70
C GLY A 314 19.68 17.49 -3.48
N GLU A 315 18.85 18.33 -2.87
CA GLU A 315 18.41 19.64 -3.40
C GLU A 315 19.37 20.79 -3.02
N GLY A 316 20.45 20.53 -2.30
CA GLY A 316 21.43 21.54 -1.89
C GLY A 316 20.98 22.45 -0.74
N ARG A 317 19.81 22.23 -0.15
CA ARG A 317 19.21 23.09 0.89
C ARG A 317 19.78 22.84 2.28
N VAL A 318 20.29 21.64 2.51
CA VAL A 318 20.93 21.24 3.78
C VAL A 318 22.21 20.46 3.51
N ARG A 319 23.07 20.35 4.51
CA ARG A 319 24.26 19.48 4.46
C ARG A 319 24.45 18.75 5.78
N GLU A 320 24.85 17.49 5.72
CA GLU A 320 25.31 16.74 6.89
C GLU A 320 26.82 16.96 7.11
N GLU A 321 27.19 17.35 8.33
CA GLU A 321 28.57 17.54 8.77
C GLU A 321 28.73 17.01 10.20
N ALA A 322 29.59 16.01 10.38
CA ALA A 322 29.90 15.42 11.69
C ALA A 322 28.65 14.99 12.51
N GLY A 323 27.69 14.34 11.85
CA GLY A 323 26.46 13.84 12.48
C GLY A 323 25.40 14.92 12.79
N ARG A 324 25.58 16.14 12.28
CA ARG A 324 24.60 17.24 12.36
C ARG A 324 24.21 17.69 10.97
N TRP A 325 22.95 18.07 10.83
CA TRP A 325 22.43 18.72 9.64
C TRP A 325 22.55 20.23 9.81
N ARG A 326 22.92 20.94 8.74
CA ARG A 326 23.02 22.40 8.68
C ARG A 326 22.19 22.94 7.52
N TRP A 327 21.50 24.05 7.76
CA TRP A 327 20.78 24.79 6.73
C TRP A 327 21.77 25.51 5.79
N ARG A 328 21.49 25.53 4.47
CA ARG A 328 22.33 26.18 3.45
C ARG A 328 21.63 27.30 2.67
N GLY A 329 20.30 27.41 2.74
CA GLY A 329 19.51 28.35 1.94
C GLY A 329 18.97 27.71 0.68
#